data_AF-A0A126PAZ4-F1
#
_entry.id   AF-A0A126PAZ4-F1
#
_cell.length_a   1.000
_cell.length_b   1.000
_cell.length_c   1.000
_cell.angle_alpha   90.00
_cell.angle_beta   90.00
_cell.angle_gamma   90.00
#
_symmetry.space_group_name_H-M   'P 1'
#
loop_
_entity.id
_entity.type
_entity.pdbx_description
1 polymer ?
#
loop_
_entity_poly.entity_id
_entity_poly.type
_entity_poly.pdbx_seq_one_letter_code
_entity_poly.pdbx_strand_id
1 'polypeptide(L)'
;MKKLTASPTLPAPVRVPVPIAEACAPGSLAQAAFRRALLALEELRAQLLAAQEAQAAARQRYWQQVGPAAAAVVAARRALYAPLEGALLTPYFSRLEEAQIVQFIVGNAGALITRFGEDEAAIVAKYAAPRPAGAPAEAAAEAAAPPLSPQEQAAQARQQARAQRLAEATTLAARTDQQRLQTSAKTVYRQLARTHHPDLERDPAQQRAKTALMQEITAAYETGDLYALLQLMADSAHADAADADVLIAYTQALHRQQIDLKNQLRALQYGPDGAGASTGKKREIELRQIKRDLRAEAEYVQHVARQLSETAGLREVLRELAAEGLETV
;
A
#
# COMPACT_ATOMS: atom_id res chain seq x y z
N MET A 1 4.77 78.88 -18.27
CA MET A 1 6.09 78.22 -18.20
C MET A 1 6.54 78.12 -16.74
N LYS A 2 6.43 76.94 -16.13
CA LYS A 2 7.13 76.58 -14.86
C LYS A 2 7.12 75.04 -14.70
N LYS A 3 8.31 74.50 -15.01
CA LYS A 3 9.04 73.30 -14.60
C LYS A 3 8.32 72.06 -14.01
N LEU A 4 8.75 70.93 -14.58
CA LEU A 4 8.71 69.56 -14.06
C LEU A 4 9.32 69.46 -12.65
N THR A 5 8.78 68.52 -11.88
CA THR A 5 9.37 67.47 -10.99
C THR A 5 8.33 67.16 -9.90
N ALA A 6 8.06 65.93 -9.44
CA ALA A 6 8.89 64.75 -9.29
C ALA A 6 8.01 63.48 -9.32
N SER A 7 8.52 62.41 -9.93
CA SER A 7 8.00 61.05 -9.76
C SER A 7 8.43 60.50 -8.39
N PRO A 8 7.57 59.79 -7.64
CA PRO A 8 7.97 59.16 -6.39
C PRO A 8 8.95 58.00 -6.68
N THR A 9 10.16 58.13 -6.16
CA THR A 9 11.21 57.12 -6.23
C THR A 9 10.80 55.95 -5.34
N LEU A 10 10.46 54.81 -5.94
CA LEU A 10 10.25 53.55 -5.22
C LEU A 10 11.56 53.13 -4.53
N PRO A 11 11.53 52.69 -3.26
CA PRO A 11 12.73 52.19 -2.59
C PRO A 11 13.22 50.91 -3.30
N ALA A 12 14.50 50.88 -3.62
CA ALA A 12 15.16 49.73 -4.24
C ALA A 12 15.00 48.48 -3.35
N PRO A 13 14.81 47.28 -3.93
CA PRO A 13 14.69 46.05 -3.16
C PRO A 13 15.99 45.81 -2.38
N VAL A 14 15.88 45.77 -1.06
CA VAL A 14 16.96 45.37 -0.16
C VAL A 14 17.30 43.92 -0.47
N ARG A 15 18.34 43.70 -1.27
CA ARG A 15 18.95 42.39 -1.42
C ARG A 15 19.82 42.18 -0.20
N VAL A 16 19.36 41.36 0.74
CA VAL A 16 20.19 40.84 1.82
C VAL A 16 21.27 39.97 1.17
N PRO A 17 22.56 40.34 1.24
CA PRO A 17 23.62 39.53 0.68
C PRO A 17 23.83 38.35 1.62
N VAL A 18 23.30 37.18 1.26
CA VAL A 18 23.69 35.92 1.91
C VAL A 18 25.15 35.67 1.50
N PRO A 19 26.12 35.63 2.43
CA PRO A 19 27.50 35.39 2.11
C PRO A 19 27.64 33.98 1.49
N ILE A 20 28.28 33.90 0.32
CA ILE A 20 28.48 32.67 -0.46
C ILE A 20 29.19 31.56 0.36
N ALA A 21 29.86 31.93 1.47
CA ALA A 21 30.46 31.00 2.41
C ALA A 21 29.45 30.09 3.14
N GLU A 22 28.23 30.55 3.46
CA GLU A 22 27.17 29.71 4.06
C GLU A 22 26.53 28.78 3.01
N ALA A 23 26.49 29.20 1.75
CA ALA A 23 26.01 28.38 0.64
C ALA A 23 26.94 27.20 0.30
N CYS A 24 28.19 27.23 0.77
CA CYS A 24 29.23 26.25 0.46
C CYS A 24 29.67 25.41 1.66
N ALA A 25 28.88 25.38 2.75
CA ALA A 25 29.11 24.42 3.82
C ALA A 25 28.72 23.00 3.35
N PRO A 26 29.47 21.95 3.70
CA PRO A 26 29.09 20.57 3.35
C PRO A 26 27.70 20.20 3.89
N GLY A 27 27.29 20.80 5.02
CA GLY A 27 25.94 20.71 5.57
C GLY A 27 24.85 21.29 4.64
N SER A 28 25.08 22.47 4.04
CA SER A 28 24.08 23.09 3.16
C SER A 28 23.90 22.34 1.84
N LEU A 29 24.96 21.73 1.31
CA LEU A 29 24.89 20.86 0.13
C LEU A 29 24.17 19.54 0.44
N ALA A 30 24.47 18.90 1.57
CA ALA A 30 23.78 17.68 2.01
C ALA A 30 22.30 17.94 2.28
N GLN A 31 21.96 19.09 2.88
CA GLN A 31 20.59 19.55 3.09
C GLN A 31 19.85 19.79 1.77
N ALA A 32 20.48 20.47 0.82
CA ALA A 32 19.89 20.71 -0.50
C ALA A 32 19.65 19.39 -1.25
N ALA A 33 20.58 18.44 -1.18
CA ALA A 33 20.44 17.11 -1.77
C ALA A 33 19.30 16.32 -1.12
N PHE A 34 19.21 16.35 0.21
CA PHE A 34 18.14 15.70 0.98
C PHE A 34 16.76 16.29 0.65
N ARG A 35 16.61 17.62 0.68
CA ARG A 35 15.35 18.31 0.33
C ARG A 35 14.92 17.98 -1.10
N ARG A 36 15.86 17.97 -2.05
CA ARG A 36 15.58 17.58 -3.44
C ARG A 36 15.13 16.12 -3.56
N ALA A 37 15.73 15.22 -2.78
CA ALA A 37 15.36 13.81 -2.77
C ALA A 37 13.97 13.57 -2.17
N LEU A 38 13.56 14.35 -1.16
CA LEU A 38 12.19 14.34 -0.63
C LEU A 38 11.18 14.76 -1.70
N LEU A 39 11.37 15.92 -2.33
CA LEU A 39 10.47 16.42 -3.38
C LEU A 39 10.33 15.43 -4.55
N ALA A 40 11.45 14.83 -4.98
CA ALA A 40 11.42 13.82 -6.04
C ALA A 40 10.65 12.55 -5.62
N LEU A 41 10.71 12.16 -4.34
CA LEU A 41 9.94 11.02 -3.84
C LEU A 41 8.43 11.34 -3.79
N GLU A 42 8.04 12.54 -3.35
CA GLU A 42 6.64 12.99 -3.36
C GLU A 42 6.05 12.94 -4.76
N GLU A 43 6.79 13.47 -5.74
CA GLU A 43 6.37 13.46 -7.14
C GLU A 43 6.16 12.02 -7.64
N LEU A 44 7.08 11.11 -7.33
CA LEU A 44 6.96 9.68 -7.67
C LEU A 44 5.78 9.00 -6.99
N ARG A 45 5.51 9.28 -5.71
CA ARG A 45 4.34 8.76 -4.99
C ARG A 45 3.04 9.26 -5.64
N ALA A 46 2.96 10.55 -5.95
CA ALA A 46 1.80 11.14 -6.62
C ALA A 46 1.57 10.53 -8.02
N GLN A 47 2.63 10.34 -8.79
CA GLN A 47 2.56 9.67 -10.11
C GLN A 47 2.07 8.23 -9.99
N LEU A 48 2.52 7.49 -8.98
CA LEU A 48 2.11 6.11 -8.74
C LEU A 48 0.63 6.02 -8.35
N LEU A 49 0.16 6.87 -7.44
CA LEU A 49 -1.26 6.96 -7.08
C LEU A 49 -2.12 7.31 -8.29
N ALA A 50 -1.75 8.35 -9.05
CA ALA A 50 -2.48 8.74 -10.26
C ALA A 50 -2.50 7.62 -11.32
N ALA A 51 -1.40 6.87 -11.47
CA ALA A 51 -1.35 5.72 -12.37
C ALA A 51 -2.25 4.57 -11.91
N GLN A 52 -2.30 4.29 -10.61
CA GLN A 52 -3.19 3.30 -10.02
C GLN A 52 -4.67 3.68 -10.18
N GLU A 53 -5.02 4.94 -9.91
CA GLU A 53 -6.37 5.48 -10.13
C GLU A 53 -6.77 5.44 -11.60
N ALA A 54 -5.86 5.83 -12.50
CA ALA A 54 -6.10 5.79 -13.94
C ALA A 54 -6.32 4.35 -14.43
N GLN A 55 -5.54 3.37 -13.92
CA GLN A 55 -5.78 1.95 -14.20
C GLN A 55 -7.11 1.47 -13.64
N ALA A 56 -7.46 1.83 -12.41
CA ALA A 56 -8.72 1.45 -11.80
C ALA A 56 -9.90 2.01 -12.61
N ALA A 57 -9.85 3.28 -13.00
CA ALA A 57 -10.84 3.92 -13.87
C ALA A 57 -10.89 3.26 -15.27
N ALA A 58 -9.75 2.88 -15.84
CA ALA A 58 -9.71 2.16 -17.12
C ALA A 58 -10.33 0.77 -17.01
N ARG A 59 -10.04 0.02 -15.93
CA ARG A 59 -10.68 -1.27 -15.62
C ARG A 59 -12.18 -1.11 -15.42
N GLN A 60 -12.61 -0.09 -14.68
CA GLN A 60 -14.02 0.19 -14.45
C GLN A 60 -14.74 0.51 -15.77
N ARG A 61 -14.17 1.36 -16.64
CA ARG A 61 -14.71 1.64 -17.98
C ARG A 61 -14.74 0.39 -18.85
N TYR A 62 -13.70 -0.44 -18.79
CA TYR A 62 -13.66 -1.72 -19.50
C TYR A 62 -14.81 -2.63 -19.04
N TRP A 63 -15.00 -2.81 -17.73
CA TRP A 63 -16.08 -3.62 -17.19
C TRP A 63 -17.47 -3.04 -17.45
N GLN A 64 -17.62 -1.71 -17.46
CA GLN A 64 -18.85 -1.04 -17.92
C GLN A 64 -19.15 -1.35 -19.39
N GLN A 65 -18.12 -1.44 -20.26
CA GLN A 65 -18.27 -1.83 -21.67
C GLN A 65 -18.50 -3.35 -21.84
N VAL A 66 -17.94 -4.18 -20.95
CA VAL A 66 -18.25 -5.62 -20.87
C VAL A 66 -19.72 -5.84 -20.45
N GLY A 67 -20.36 -4.83 -19.85
CA GLY A 67 -21.82 -4.69 -19.76
C GLY A 67 -22.41 -5.19 -18.43
N PRO A 68 -23.73 -5.48 -18.37
CA PRO A 68 -24.45 -5.75 -17.12
C PRO A 68 -23.99 -7.00 -16.36
N ALA A 69 -23.24 -7.91 -17.00
CA ALA A 69 -22.75 -9.13 -16.37
C ALA A 69 -21.71 -8.86 -15.28
N ALA A 70 -20.75 -7.96 -15.50
CA ALA A 70 -19.74 -7.61 -14.50
C ALA A 70 -20.38 -6.90 -13.29
N ALA A 71 -21.30 -5.97 -13.56
CA ALA A 71 -22.09 -5.31 -12.52
C ALA A 71 -22.93 -6.31 -11.70
N ALA A 72 -23.48 -7.36 -12.34
CA ALA A 72 -24.19 -8.41 -11.63
C ALA A 72 -23.29 -9.23 -10.70
N VAL A 73 -22.04 -9.53 -11.09
CA VAL A 73 -21.06 -10.19 -10.21
C VAL A 73 -20.72 -9.30 -9.02
N VAL A 74 -20.39 -8.02 -9.27
CA VAL A 74 -20.07 -7.08 -8.19
C VAL A 74 -21.23 -6.95 -7.21
N ALA A 75 -22.47 -6.80 -7.71
CA ALA A 75 -23.66 -6.74 -6.87
C ALA A 75 -23.88 -8.03 -6.08
N ALA A 76 -23.70 -9.19 -6.70
CA ALA A 76 -23.82 -10.49 -6.03
C ALA A 76 -22.78 -10.67 -4.93
N ARG A 77 -21.51 -10.31 -5.19
CA ARG A 77 -20.42 -10.37 -4.22
C ARG A 77 -20.61 -9.39 -3.06
N ARG A 78 -21.13 -8.18 -3.32
CA ARG A 78 -21.49 -7.22 -2.26
C ARG A 78 -22.66 -7.71 -1.38
N ALA A 79 -23.60 -8.45 -1.95
CA ALA A 79 -24.72 -9.02 -1.21
C ALA A 79 -24.29 -10.07 -0.16
N LEU A 80 -23.06 -10.60 -0.25
CA LEU A 80 -22.50 -11.52 0.74
C LEU A 80 -22.17 -10.83 2.06
N TYR A 81 -21.89 -9.52 2.08
CA TYR A 81 -21.46 -8.85 3.30
C TYR A 81 -22.53 -8.86 4.39
N ALA A 82 -23.78 -8.54 4.06
CA ALA A 82 -24.87 -8.47 5.03
C ALA A 82 -25.08 -9.78 5.84
N PRO A 83 -25.21 -10.98 5.23
CA PRO A 83 -25.35 -12.22 6.00
C PRO A 83 -24.09 -12.57 6.80
N LEU A 84 -22.89 -12.29 6.29
CA LEU A 84 -21.63 -12.59 6.99
C LEU A 84 -21.42 -11.67 8.21
N GLU A 85 -21.69 -10.37 8.07
CA GLU A 85 -21.66 -9.43 9.19
C GLU A 85 -22.73 -9.77 10.23
N GLY A 86 -23.93 -10.19 9.80
CA GLY A 86 -24.99 -10.67 10.68
C GLY A 86 -24.60 -11.94 11.46
N ALA A 87 -23.86 -12.85 10.83
CA ALA A 87 -23.36 -14.06 11.47
C ALA A 87 -22.36 -13.76 12.59
N LEU A 88 -21.47 -12.78 12.41
CA LEU A 88 -20.52 -12.33 13.44
C LEU A 88 -21.20 -11.72 14.68
N LEU A 89 -22.45 -11.28 14.57
CA LEU A 89 -23.23 -10.74 15.69
C LEU A 89 -23.99 -11.83 16.47
N THR A 90 -24.02 -13.06 15.95
CA THR A 90 -24.79 -14.16 16.51
C THR A 90 -23.87 -15.13 17.27
N PRO A 91 -24.22 -15.58 18.50
CA PRO A 91 -23.38 -16.50 19.28
C PRO A 91 -23.39 -17.96 18.77
N TYR A 92 -23.76 -18.19 17.50
CA TYR A 92 -23.94 -19.51 16.91
C TYR A 92 -22.61 -20.13 16.44
N PHE A 93 -21.63 -19.30 16.08
CA PHE A 93 -20.36 -19.73 15.50
C PHE A 93 -19.26 -19.82 16.58
N SER A 94 -18.34 -20.76 16.39
CA SER A 94 -17.12 -20.85 17.20
C SER A 94 -16.12 -19.77 16.79
N ARG A 95 -15.14 -19.47 17.66
CA ARG A 95 -14.06 -18.50 17.37
C ARG A 95 -13.28 -18.81 16.08
N LEU A 96 -13.17 -20.08 15.72
CA LEU A 96 -12.48 -20.50 14.48
C LEU A 96 -13.35 -20.19 13.26
N GLU A 97 -14.65 -20.49 13.33
CA GLU A 97 -15.63 -20.16 12.28
C GLU A 97 -15.79 -18.63 12.14
N GLU A 98 -15.79 -17.87 13.23
CA GLU A 98 -15.76 -16.39 13.21
C GLU A 98 -14.52 -15.86 12.47
N ALA A 99 -13.34 -16.43 12.72
CA ALA A 99 -12.13 -16.05 12.01
C ALA A 99 -12.19 -16.38 10.51
N GLN A 100 -12.80 -17.52 10.14
CA GLN A 100 -13.04 -17.88 8.74
C GLN A 100 -14.02 -16.92 8.06
N ILE A 101 -15.09 -16.50 8.75
CA ILE A 101 -16.03 -15.50 8.25
C ILE A 101 -15.32 -14.16 7.99
N VAL A 102 -14.45 -13.72 8.91
CA VAL A 102 -13.65 -12.50 8.72
C VAL A 102 -12.69 -12.63 7.54
N GLN A 103 -12.00 -13.77 7.41
CA GLN A 103 -11.11 -14.03 6.27
C GLN A 103 -11.87 -13.98 4.94
N PHE A 104 -13.07 -14.57 4.90
CA PHE A 104 -13.94 -14.53 3.73
C PHE A 104 -14.35 -13.10 3.35
N ILE A 105 -14.74 -12.27 4.33
CA ILE A 105 -15.09 -10.86 4.09
C ILE A 105 -13.91 -10.10 3.48
N VAL A 106 -12.71 -10.25 4.06
CA VAL A 106 -11.49 -9.57 3.59
C VAL A 106 -11.08 -10.06 2.20
N GLY A 107 -11.11 -11.38 1.98
CA GLY A 107 -10.80 -11.96 0.67
C GLY A 107 -11.76 -11.47 -0.41
N ASN A 108 -13.07 -11.43 -0.13
CA ASN A 108 -14.07 -10.99 -1.11
C ASN A 108 -13.88 -9.50 -1.46
N ALA A 109 -13.58 -8.66 -0.47
CA ALA A 109 -13.23 -7.26 -0.70
C ALA A 109 -11.95 -7.12 -1.53
N GLY A 110 -10.92 -7.93 -1.25
CA GLY A 110 -9.69 -7.97 -2.04
C GLY A 110 -9.93 -8.39 -3.50
N ALA A 111 -10.79 -9.37 -3.74
CA ALA A 111 -11.17 -9.81 -5.10
C ALA A 111 -11.91 -8.70 -5.87
N LEU A 112 -12.80 -7.96 -5.21
CA LEU A 112 -13.50 -6.82 -5.80
C LEU A 112 -12.55 -5.66 -6.18
N ILE A 113 -11.60 -5.33 -5.30
CA ILE A 113 -10.59 -4.29 -5.54
C ILE A 113 -9.67 -4.70 -6.71
N THR A 114 -9.12 -5.92 -6.66
CA THR A 114 -8.10 -6.36 -7.63
C THR A 114 -8.68 -6.62 -9.02
N ARG A 115 -9.82 -7.33 -9.11
CA ARG A 115 -10.39 -7.77 -10.40
C ARG A 115 -11.31 -6.73 -11.03
N PHE A 116 -12.15 -6.06 -10.24
CA PHE A 116 -13.16 -5.14 -10.74
C PHE A 116 -12.80 -3.66 -10.53
N GLY A 117 -11.83 -3.35 -9.66
CA GLY A 117 -11.43 -1.98 -9.37
C GLY A 117 -12.43 -1.23 -8.49
N GLU A 118 -13.23 -1.94 -7.70
CA GLU A 118 -14.19 -1.35 -6.77
C GLU A 118 -13.49 -0.80 -5.52
N ASP A 119 -14.04 0.26 -4.94
CA ASP A 119 -13.53 0.85 -3.69
C ASP A 119 -14.16 0.15 -2.47
N GLU A 120 -13.51 -0.93 -2.02
CA GLU A 120 -13.89 -1.67 -0.80
C GLU A 120 -12.84 -1.53 0.32
N ALA A 121 -11.98 -0.50 0.23
CA ALA A 121 -10.87 -0.30 1.17
C ALA A 121 -11.36 -0.13 2.61
N ALA A 122 -12.54 0.47 2.80
CA ALA A 122 -13.17 0.63 4.11
C ALA A 122 -13.57 -0.72 4.76
N ILE A 123 -14.06 -1.68 3.96
CA ILE A 123 -14.41 -3.03 4.45
C ILE A 123 -13.14 -3.78 4.85
N VAL A 124 -12.09 -3.71 4.02
CA VAL A 124 -10.78 -4.31 4.36
C VAL A 124 -10.25 -3.70 5.65
N ALA A 125 -10.24 -2.37 5.79
CA ALA A 125 -9.75 -1.71 7.00
C ALA A 125 -10.55 -2.08 8.26
N LYS A 126 -11.87 -2.27 8.13
CA LYS A 126 -12.76 -2.66 9.24
C LYS A 126 -12.48 -4.07 9.77
N TYR A 127 -12.14 -5.00 8.88
CA TYR A 127 -12.02 -6.44 9.21
C TYR A 127 -10.58 -6.97 9.20
N ALA A 128 -9.64 -6.23 8.63
CA ALA A 128 -8.20 -6.49 8.76
C ALA A 128 -7.74 -6.09 10.17
N ALA A 129 -8.09 -6.89 11.17
CA ALA A 129 -7.48 -6.78 12.49
C ALA A 129 -5.95 -6.96 12.36
N PRO A 130 -5.14 -6.23 13.12
CA PRO A 130 -3.69 -6.33 13.05
C PRO A 130 -3.27 -7.73 13.50
N ARG A 131 -2.73 -8.52 12.55
CA ARG A 131 -2.21 -9.85 12.86
C ARG A 131 -1.16 -9.71 13.97
N PRO A 132 -1.32 -10.34 15.15
CA PRO A 132 -0.22 -10.44 16.08
C PRO A 132 0.89 -11.23 15.39
N ALA A 133 2.06 -10.61 15.26
CA ALA A 133 3.26 -11.23 14.74
C ALA A 133 3.65 -12.41 15.64
N GLY A 134 3.20 -13.62 15.30
CA GLY A 134 3.56 -14.80 16.11
C GLY A 134 2.72 -16.06 15.97
N ALA A 135 1.81 -16.21 15.01
CA ALA A 135 1.14 -17.49 14.78
C ALA A 135 1.86 -18.29 13.67
N PRO A 136 2.55 -19.41 13.99
CA PRO A 136 3.16 -20.28 12.99
C PRO A 136 2.08 -20.95 12.13
N ALA A 137 2.18 -20.77 10.81
CA ALA A 137 1.40 -21.47 9.80
C ALA A 137 2.03 -22.84 9.53
N GLU A 138 2.02 -23.73 10.52
CA GLU A 138 2.45 -25.12 10.39
C GLU A 138 1.29 -26.04 10.78
N ALA A 139 0.34 -26.24 9.87
CA ALA A 139 -0.54 -27.42 9.84
C ALA A 139 -1.58 -27.31 8.70
N ALA A 140 -1.16 -27.37 7.44
CA ALA A 140 -2.00 -27.84 6.32
C ALA A 140 -1.21 -27.75 5.00
N ALA A 141 -0.49 -28.80 4.62
CA ALA A 141 -0.25 -29.18 3.23
C ALA A 141 0.69 -30.40 3.17
N GLU A 142 0.14 -31.58 3.45
CA GLU A 142 0.74 -32.82 2.94
C GLU A 142 -0.37 -33.60 2.23
N ALA A 143 -0.64 -33.20 0.99
CA ALA A 143 -1.56 -33.88 0.09
C ALA A 143 -0.75 -34.51 -1.06
N ALA A 144 -0.84 -35.83 -1.16
CA ALA A 144 -0.05 -36.68 -2.04
C ALA A 144 -0.33 -36.41 -3.52
N ALA A 145 0.74 -36.17 -4.29
CA ALA A 145 0.74 -36.09 -5.74
C ALA A 145 1.06 -37.47 -6.38
N PRO A 146 0.57 -37.77 -7.61
CA PRO A 146 0.79 -39.06 -8.27
C PRO A 146 2.26 -39.28 -8.68
N PRO A 147 2.71 -40.54 -8.85
CA PRO A 147 4.12 -40.86 -9.07
C PRO A 147 4.61 -40.44 -10.46
N LEU A 148 5.47 -39.41 -10.50
CA LEU A 148 6.24 -38.98 -11.68
C LEU A 148 7.52 -39.83 -11.84
N SER A 149 8.13 -39.82 -13.03
CA SER A 149 9.32 -40.63 -13.31
C SER A 149 10.58 -40.15 -12.52
N PRO A 150 11.54 -41.03 -12.17
CA PRO A 150 12.70 -40.69 -11.32
C PRO A 150 13.59 -39.55 -11.86
N GLN A 151 13.62 -39.36 -13.18
CA GLN A 151 14.42 -38.31 -13.83
C GLN A 151 13.74 -36.93 -13.74
N GLU A 152 12.41 -36.88 -13.82
CA GLU A 152 11.63 -35.64 -13.67
C GLU A 152 11.62 -35.17 -12.21
N GLN A 153 11.56 -36.10 -11.25
CA GLN A 153 11.66 -35.81 -9.82
C GLN A 153 13.01 -35.15 -9.45
N ALA A 154 14.12 -35.64 -10.00
CA ALA A 154 15.44 -35.08 -9.73
C ALA A 154 15.63 -33.67 -10.34
N ALA A 155 15.05 -33.41 -11.51
CA ALA A 155 15.07 -32.09 -12.14
C ALA A 155 14.17 -31.08 -11.40
N GLN A 156 12.97 -31.50 -11.01
CA GLN A 156 12.04 -30.67 -10.22
C GLN A 156 12.60 -30.38 -8.83
N ALA A 157 13.20 -31.34 -8.14
CA ALA A 157 13.83 -31.13 -6.82
C ALA A 157 14.98 -30.10 -6.88
N ARG A 158 15.80 -30.12 -7.93
CA ARG A 158 16.88 -29.12 -8.12
C ARG A 158 16.33 -27.72 -8.43
N GLN A 159 15.26 -27.63 -9.22
CA GLN A 159 14.60 -26.35 -9.51
C GLN A 159 13.90 -25.78 -8.28
N GLN A 160 13.20 -26.62 -7.51
CA GLN A 160 12.58 -26.28 -6.23
C GLN A 160 13.62 -25.83 -5.20
N ALA A 161 14.73 -26.55 -5.05
CA ALA A 161 15.80 -26.15 -4.13
C ALA A 161 16.45 -24.80 -4.53
N ARG A 162 16.57 -24.52 -5.84
CA ARG A 162 17.07 -23.23 -6.32
C ARG A 162 16.06 -22.10 -6.09
N ALA A 163 14.77 -22.37 -6.32
CA ALA A 163 13.69 -21.43 -6.06
C ALA A 163 13.54 -21.12 -4.56
N GLN A 164 13.64 -22.15 -3.70
CA GLN A 164 13.64 -22.03 -2.24
C GLN A 164 14.83 -21.18 -1.76
N ARG A 165 16.05 -21.44 -2.24
CA ARG A 165 17.21 -20.59 -1.88
C ARG A 165 17.06 -19.14 -2.34
N LEU A 166 16.45 -18.90 -3.51
CA LEU A 166 16.17 -17.55 -3.98
C LEU A 166 15.10 -16.86 -3.12
N ALA A 167 14.06 -17.60 -2.73
CA ALA A 167 13.00 -17.14 -1.83
C ALA A 167 13.55 -16.87 -0.41
N GLU A 168 14.43 -17.72 0.10
CA GLU A 168 15.11 -17.52 1.38
C GLU A 168 16.05 -16.31 1.33
N ALA A 169 16.83 -16.15 0.25
CA ALA A 169 17.71 -14.99 0.09
C ALA A 169 16.93 -13.67 -0.04
N THR A 170 15.81 -13.68 -0.77
CA THR A 170 14.93 -12.49 -0.92
C THR A 170 14.19 -12.17 0.38
N THR A 171 13.71 -13.18 1.12
CA THR A 171 13.07 -12.95 2.43
C THR A 171 14.06 -12.48 3.48
N LEU A 172 15.29 -13.01 3.50
CA LEU A 172 16.38 -12.50 4.36
C LEU A 172 16.72 -11.05 4.00
N ALA A 173 16.91 -10.74 2.72
CA ALA A 173 17.18 -9.37 2.28
C ALA A 173 16.06 -8.41 2.70
N ALA A 174 14.80 -8.76 2.43
CA ALA A 174 13.64 -7.97 2.83
C ALA A 174 13.55 -7.76 4.34
N ARG A 175 13.83 -8.79 5.16
CA ARG A 175 13.89 -8.69 6.63
C ARG A 175 15.00 -7.75 7.08
N THR A 176 16.20 -7.86 6.50
CA THR A 176 17.30 -6.97 6.85
C THR A 176 17.01 -5.53 6.48
N ASP A 177 16.40 -5.28 5.33
CA ASP A 177 16.01 -3.93 4.91
C ASP A 177 14.91 -3.37 5.81
N GLN A 178 13.91 -4.17 6.17
CA GLN A 178 12.85 -3.78 7.11
C GLN A 178 13.43 -3.43 8.50
N GLN A 179 14.35 -4.23 9.02
CA GLN A 179 15.02 -3.95 10.30
C GLN A 179 15.85 -2.65 10.24
N ARG A 180 16.52 -2.39 9.12
CA ARG A 180 17.27 -1.15 8.91
C ARG A 180 16.34 0.06 8.85
N LEU A 181 15.21 -0.05 8.13
CA LEU A 181 14.18 0.99 8.04
C LEU A 181 13.55 1.27 9.41
N GLN A 182 13.25 0.25 10.20
CA GLN A 182 12.73 0.42 11.57
C GLN A 182 13.77 1.07 12.49
N THR A 183 15.04 0.69 12.36
CA THR A 183 16.13 1.29 13.14
C THR A 183 16.33 2.76 12.77
N SER A 184 16.28 3.10 11.48
CA SER A 184 16.36 4.50 11.03
C SER A 184 15.14 5.30 11.45
N ALA A 185 13.92 4.76 11.33
CA ALA A 185 12.68 5.39 11.77
C ALA A 185 12.70 5.69 13.27
N LYS A 186 13.15 4.73 14.11
CA LYS A 186 13.29 4.92 15.55
C LYS A 186 14.32 5.99 15.90
N THR A 187 15.41 6.08 15.12
CA THR A 187 16.45 7.10 15.34
C THR A 187 15.92 8.49 15.02
N VAL A 188 15.25 8.66 13.86
CA VAL A 188 14.61 9.92 13.46
C VAL A 188 13.52 10.33 14.45
N TYR A 189 12.67 9.40 14.87
CA TYR A 189 11.64 9.63 15.87
C TYR A 189 12.22 10.14 17.20
N ARG A 190 13.27 9.48 17.73
CA ARG A 190 13.91 9.92 18.98
C ARG A 190 14.55 11.29 18.87
N GLN A 191 15.07 11.63 17.69
CA GLN A 191 15.66 12.94 17.44
C GLN A 191 14.58 14.03 17.40
N LEU A 192 13.49 13.80 16.66
CA LEU A 192 12.32 14.69 16.59
C LEU A 192 11.63 14.88 17.95
N ALA A 193 11.44 13.79 18.70
CA ALA A 193 10.81 13.84 20.02
C ALA A 193 11.65 14.64 21.04
N ARG A 194 12.98 14.59 20.93
CA ARG A 194 13.88 15.37 21.80
C ARG A 194 13.82 16.86 21.52
N THR A 195 13.63 17.26 20.26
CA THR A 195 13.72 18.66 19.84
C THR A 195 12.38 19.38 19.97
N HIS A 196 11.29 18.66 19.75
CA HIS A 196 9.93 19.20 19.79
C HIS A 196 9.14 18.82 21.04
N HIS A 197 9.79 18.32 22.09
CA HIS A 197 9.09 17.96 23.33
C HIS A 197 8.36 19.18 23.93
N PRO A 198 7.06 19.07 24.25
CA PRO A 198 6.26 20.18 24.77
C PRO A 198 6.72 20.67 26.16
N ASP A 199 7.40 19.84 26.96
CA ASP A 199 7.92 20.24 28.29
C ASP A 199 9.03 21.29 28.25
N LEU A 200 9.63 21.54 27.09
CA LEU A 200 10.72 22.52 26.95
C LEU A 200 10.21 23.96 26.77
N GLU A 201 8.91 24.17 26.57
CA GLU A 201 8.32 25.49 26.33
C GLU A 201 7.56 26.04 27.53
N ARG A 202 7.77 27.33 27.81
CA ARG A 202 7.06 28.09 28.86
C ARG A 202 5.89 28.91 28.34
N ASP A 203 5.82 29.14 27.03
CA ASP A 203 4.71 29.87 26.39
C ASP A 203 3.56 28.90 26.06
N PRO A 204 2.34 29.12 26.61
CA PRO A 204 1.20 28.23 26.40
C PRO A 204 0.74 28.12 24.94
N ALA A 205 0.99 29.13 24.10
CA ALA A 205 0.65 29.05 22.67
C ALA A 205 1.63 28.15 21.91
N GLN A 206 2.93 28.28 22.18
CA GLN A 206 3.98 27.47 21.57
C GLN A 206 3.95 26.03 22.07
N GLN A 207 3.57 25.82 23.34
CA GLN A 207 3.37 24.48 23.90
C GLN A 207 2.28 23.72 23.14
N ARG A 208 1.14 24.35 22.83
CA ARG A 208 0.06 23.72 22.03
C ARG A 208 0.53 23.36 20.61
N ALA A 209 1.28 24.26 19.95
CA ALA A 209 1.83 24.00 18.63
C ALA A 209 2.81 22.80 18.64
N LYS A 210 3.69 22.72 19.66
CA LYS A 210 4.59 21.58 19.83
C LYS A 210 3.86 20.28 20.19
N THR A 211 2.77 20.34 20.97
CA THR A 211 1.94 19.16 21.26
C THR A 211 1.30 18.61 19.98
N ALA A 212 0.75 19.46 19.11
CA ALA A 212 0.18 19.03 17.83
C ALA A 212 1.26 18.39 16.94
N LEU A 213 2.41 19.03 16.80
CA LEU A 213 3.53 18.49 16.03
C LEU A 213 4.05 17.16 16.59
N MET A 214 4.08 16.99 17.92
CA MET A 214 4.44 15.71 18.55
C MET A 214 3.42 14.61 18.26
N GLN A 215 2.12 14.92 18.22
CA GLN A 215 1.08 13.96 17.84
C GLN A 215 1.26 13.49 16.38
N GLU A 216 1.60 14.40 15.47
CA GLU A 216 1.90 14.07 14.07
C GLU A 216 3.15 13.17 13.95
N ILE A 217 4.21 13.46 14.71
CA ILE A 217 5.42 12.62 14.77
C ILE A 217 5.07 11.20 15.28
N THR A 218 4.27 11.10 16.35
CA THR A 218 3.86 9.81 16.90
C THR A 218 3.01 9.01 15.90
N ALA A 219 2.05 9.66 15.24
CA ALA A 219 1.22 9.01 14.23
C ALA A 219 2.05 8.47 13.04
N ALA A 220 3.01 9.26 12.55
CA ALA A 220 3.93 8.84 11.48
C ALA A 220 4.83 7.66 11.90
N TYR A 221 5.23 7.61 13.18
CA TYR A 221 6.02 6.49 13.71
C TYR A 221 5.19 5.21 13.86
N GLU A 222 3.94 5.32 14.34
CA GLU A 222 3.02 4.19 14.49
C GLU A 222 2.65 3.55 13.16
N THR A 223 2.48 4.36 12.10
CA THR A 223 2.22 3.89 10.73
C THR A 223 3.47 3.34 10.04
N GLY A 224 4.64 3.51 10.64
CA GLY A 224 5.93 3.11 10.05
C GLY A 224 6.34 3.95 8.85
N ASP A 225 5.76 5.15 8.67
CA ASP A 225 6.07 6.02 7.53
C ASP A 225 7.36 6.82 7.80
N LEU A 226 8.49 6.18 7.47
CA LEU A 226 9.81 6.82 7.53
C LEU A 226 9.86 8.12 6.72
N TYR A 227 9.11 8.21 5.62
CA TYR A 227 9.09 9.42 4.80
C TYR A 227 8.42 10.59 5.55
N ALA A 228 7.26 10.37 6.14
CA ALA A 228 6.57 11.41 6.93
C ALA A 228 7.44 11.91 8.09
N LEU A 229 8.18 11.01 8.75
CA LEU A 229 9.16 11.40 9.78
C LEU A 229 10.30 12.25 9.21
N LEU A 230 10.84 11.89 8.05
CA LEU A 230 11.90 12.65 7.39
C LEU A 230 11.42 14.01 6.87
N GLN A 231 10.17 14.12 6.44
CA GLN A 231 9.54 15.37 6.02
C GLN A 231 9.33 16.32 7.21
N LEU A 232 8.78 15.82 8.32
CA LEU A 232 8.65 16.60 9.56
C LEU A 232 10.01 17.11 10.06
N MET A 233 11.06 16.31 9.91
CA MET A 233 12.44 16.73 10.22
C MET A 233 12.98 17.79 9.24
N ALA A 234 12.63 17.70 7.96
CA ALA A 234 13.01 18.69 6.94
C ALA A 234 12.34 20.05 7.14
N ASP A 235 11.06 20.04 7.54
CA ASP A 235 10.24 21.22 7.78
C ASP A 235 10.61 21.91 9.11
N SER A 236 11.12 21.13 10.06
CA SER A 236 11.76 21.68 11.25
C SER A 236 13.10 22.35 10.89
N ALA A 237 13.44 23.47 11.54
CA ALA A 237 14.77 24.11 11.45
C ALA A 237 15.94 23.19 11.89
N HIS A 238 15.65 21.94 12.24
CA HIS A 238 16.62 20.94 12.66
C HIS A 238 17.34 20.26 11.50
N ALA A 239 16.81 20.31 10.27
CA ALA A 239 17.59 19.93 9.08
C ALA A 239 18.85 20.78 8.94
N ASP A 240 18.79 22.04 9.39
CA ASP A 240 19.92 22.98 9.35
C ASP A 240 20.99 22.64 10.41
N ALA A 241 20.62 21.90 11.46
CA ALA A 241 21.49 21.50 12.58
C ALA A 241 21.91 20.01 12.55
N ALA A 242 21.41 19.22 11.60
CA ALA A 242 21.73 17.80 11.47
C ALA A 242 23.11 17.57 10.84
N ASP A 243 23.85 16.57 11.34
CA ASP A 243 25.15 16.19 10.80
C ASP A 243 25.06 15.77 9.32
N ALA A 244 26.03 16.22 8.52
CA ALA A 244 26.05 15.96 7.08
C ALA A 244 26.04 14.46 6.74
N ASP A 245 26.72 13.63 7.54
CA ASP A 245 26.77 12.17 7.35
C ASP A 245 25.40 11.51 7.52
N VAL A 246 24.61 12.02 8.46
CA VAL A 246 23.25 11.55 8.74
C VAL A 246 22.32 11.92 7.57
N LEU A 247 22.42 13.14 7.05
CA LEU A 247 21.68 13.59 5.88
C LEU A 247 22.03 12.82 4.61
N ILE A 248 23.31 12.44 4.43
CA ILE A 248 23.76 11.60 3.31
C ILE A 248 23.13 10.20 3.42
N ALA A 249 23.14 9.59 4.61
CA ALA A 249 22.52 8.29 4.84
C ALA A 249 21.01 8.30 4.54
N TYR A 250 20.30 9.36 4.95
CA TYR A 250 18.88 9.53 4.63
C TYR A 250 18.65 9.75 3.14
N THR A 251 19.46 10.56 2.47
CA THR A 251 19.37 10.75 1.02
C THR A 251 19.57 9.44 0.25
N GLN A 252 20.48 8.58 0.71
CA GLN A 252 20.67 7.24 0.13
C GLN A 252 19.44 6.34 0.36
N ALA A 253 18.83 6.38 1.54
CA ALA A 253 17.60 5.63 1.82
C ALA A 253 16.44 6.11 0.93
N LEU A 254 16.28 7.42 0.74
CA LEU A 254 15.28 8.01 -0.15
C LEU A 254 15.51 7.59 -1.62
N HIS A 255 16.76 7.58 -2.09
CA HIS A 255 17.06 7.11 -3.44
C HIS A 255 16.68 5.63 -3.66
N ARG A 256 16.86 4.77 -2.66
CA ARG A 256 16.40 3.37 -2.75
C ARG A 256 14.89 3.31 -2.89
N GLN A 257 14.15 4.04 -2.05
CA GLN A 257 12.69 4.13 -2.17
C GLN A 257 12.24 4.67 -3.54
N GLN A 258 12.95 5.66 -4.10
CA GLN A 258 12.66 6.15 -5.45
C GLN A 258 12.86 5.07 -6.52
N ILE A 259 13.89 4.23 -6.40
CA ILE A 259 14.11 3.10 -7.32
C ILE A 259 12.97 2.10 -7.23
N ASP A 260 12.54 1.77 -6.00
CA ASP A 260 11.42 0.84 -5.77
C ASP A 260 10.11 1.38 -6.36
N LEU A 261 9.78 2.66 -6.11
CA LEU A 261 8.60 3.30 -6.69
C LEU A 261 8.66 3.37 -8.23
N LYS A 262 9.83 3.66 -8.81
CA LYS A 262 10.02 3.61 -10.27
C LYS A 262 9.79 2.22 -10.84
N ASN A 263 10.25 1.18 -10.13
CA ASN A 263 10.03 -0.21 -10.53
C ASN A 263 8.54 -0.57 -10.43
N GLN A 264 7.84 -0.14 -9.38
CA GLN A 264 6.39 -0.31 -9.27
C GLN A 264 5.65 0.42 -10.40
N LEU A 265 6.03 1.65 -10.73
CA LEU A 265 5.44 2.40 -11.83
C LEU A 265 5.69 1.71 -13.18
N ARG A 266 6.90 1.18 -13.42
CA ARG A 266 7.21 0.39 -14.63
C ARG A 266 6.42 -0.91 -14.67
N ALA A 267 6.27 -1.59 -13.54
CA ALA A 267 5.45 -2.80 -13.43
C ALA A 267 3.98 -2.50 -13.71
N LEU A 268 3.46 -1.34 -13.30
CA LEU A 268 2.11 -0.90 -13.66
C LEU A 268 2.00 -0.55 -15.16
N GLN A 269 3.01 0.09 -15.75
CA GLN A 269 2.99 0.46 -17.17
C GLN A 269 3.15 -0.73 -18.13
N TYR A 270 3.99 -1.69 -17.78
CA TYR A 270 4.41 -2.80 -18.65
C TYR A 270 4.11 -4.19 -18.08
N GLY A 271 3.33 -4.27 -17.01
CA GLY A 271 2.93 -5.53 -16.37
C GLY A 271 2.00 -6.36 -17.25
N PRO A 272 1.71 -7.61 -16.85
CA PRO A 272 0.87 -8.54 -17.61
C PRO A 272 -0.55 -8.02 -17.91
N ASP A 273 -1.04 -7.07 -17.13
CA ASP A 273 -2.34 -6.39 -17.33
C ASP A 273 -2.26 -5.22 -18.34
N GLY A 274 -1.04 -4.85 -18.75
CA GLY A 274 -0.75 -3.76 -19.68
C GLY A 274 -1.12 -4.11 -21.11
N ALA A 275 -2.41 -4.09 -21.42
CA ALA A 275 -3.04 -3.89 -22.73
C ALA A 275 -2.19 -4.26 -23.98
N GLY A 276 -1.65 -5.47 -24.01
CA GLY A 276 -0.83 -5.98 -25.10
C GLY A 276 -1.67 -6.70 -26.15
N ALA A 277 -1.91 -6.01 -27.27
CA ALA A 277 -2.09 -6.57 -28.62
C ALA A 277 -2.95 -7.86 -28.78
N SER A 278 -4.26 -7.72 -28.89
CA SER A 278 -5.09 -8.73 -29.56
C SER A 278 -5.98 -8.07 -30.62
N THR A 279 -6.06 -8.69 -31.79
CA THR A 279 -6.80 -8.20 -32.95
C THR A 279 -8.31 -8.18 -32.68
N GLY A 280 -9.04 -7.22 -33.25
CA GLY A 280 -10.45 -6.93 -32.90
C GLY A 280 -11.41 -8.13 -32.90
N LYS A 281 -11.24 -9.10 -33.81
CA LYS A 281 -12.08 -10.31 -33.86
C LYS A 281 -11.79 -11.30 -32.72
N LYS A 282 -10.52 -11.46 -32.31
CA LYS A 282 -10.15 -12.31 -31.16
C LYS A 282 -10.65 -11.70 -29.86
N ARG A 283 -10.51 -10.38 -29.71
CA ARG A 283 -11.08 -9.61 -28.60
C ARG A 283 -12.57 -9.78 -28.45
N GLU A 284 -13.32 -9.81 -29.56
CA GLU A 284 -14.78 -9.95 -29.48
C GLU A 284 -15.22 -11.36 -29.01
N ILE A 285 -14.52 -12.41 -29.44
CA ILE A 285 -14.80 -13.78 -28.99
C ILE A 285 -14.43 -13.95 -27.52
N GLU A 286 -13.24 -13.47 -27.12
CA GLU A 286 -12.78 -13.43 -25.74
C GLU A 286 -13.79 -12.66 -24.86
N LEU A 287 -14.26 -11.50 -25.32
CA LEU A 287 -15.25 -10.70 -24.60
C LEU A 287 -16.58 -11.44 -24.44
N ARG A 288 -17.03 -12.20 -25.45
CA ARG A 288 -18.26 -13.01 -25.34
C ARG A 288 -18.10 -14.17 -24.37
N GLN A 289 -16.93 -14.82 -24.32
CA GLN A 289 -16.62 -15.86 -23.34
C GLN A 289 -16.61 -15.27 -21.93
N ILE A 290 -15.85 -14.18 -21.72
CA ILE A 290 -15.79 -13.46 -20.45
C ILE A 290 -17.19 -13.05 -19.98
N LYS A 291 -18.07 -12.55 -20.86
CA LYS A 291 -19.46 -12.21 -20.50
C LYS A 291 -20.29 -13.42 -20.08
N ARG A 292 -20.08 -14.61 -20.65
CA ARG A 292 -20.77 -15.84 -20.23
C ARG A 292 -20.25 -16.31 -18.88
N ASP A 293 -18.93 -16.33 -18.72
CA ASP A 293 -18.28 -16.78 -17.50
C ASP A 293 -18.67 -15.88 -16.32
N LEU A 294 -18.71 -14.56 -16.53
CA LEU A 294 -19.20 -13.61 -15.52
C LEU A 294 -20.67 -13.83 -15.16
N ARG A 295 -21.53 -14.21 -16.11
CA ARG A 295 -22.94 -14.51 -15.79
C ARG A 295 -23.05 -15.77 -14.95
N ALA A 296 -22.34 -16.82 -15.33
CA ALA A 296 -22.29 -18.06 -14.56
C ALA A 296 -21.74 -17.81 -13.15
N GLU A 297 -20.70 -16.99 -13.02
CA GLU A 297 -20.16 -16.58 -11.73
C GLU A 297 -21.19 -15.78 -10.91
N ALA A 298 -21.90 -14.82 -11.51
CA ALA A 298 -22.92 -14.06 -10.81
C ALA A 298 -24.04 -14.98 -10.28
N GLU A 299 -24.49 -15.94 -11.10
CA GLU A 299 -25.50 -16.92 -10.70
C GLU A 299 -25.01 -17.82 -9.56
N TYR A 300 -23.76 -18.29 -9.63
CA TYR A 300 -23.13 -19.09 -8.58
C TYR A 300 -23.01 -18.31 -7.26
N VAL A 301 -22.47 -17.08 -7.31
CA VAL A 301 -22.35 -16.23 -6.11
C VAL A 301 -23.73 -15.90 -5.53
N GLN A 302 -24.76 -15.68 -6.35
CA GLN A 302 -26.13 -15.49 -5.88
C GLN A 302 -26.75 -16.73 -5.26
N HIS A 303 -26.35 -17.93 -5.70
CA HIS A 303 -26.77 -19.18 -5.09
C HIS A 303 -26.14 -19.34 -3.71
N VAL A 304 -24.82 -19.10 -3.61
CA VAL A 304 -24.09 -19.10 -2.34
C VAL A 304 -24.67 -18.04 -1.39
N ALA A 305 -24.95 -16.83 -1.86
CA ALA A 305 -25.58 -15.77 -1.05
C ALA A 305 -26.91 -16.21 -0.41
N ARG A 306 -27.72 -17.02 -1.14
CA ARG A 306 -28.95 -17.58 -0.60
C ARG A 306 -28.68 -18.62 0.49
N GLN A 307 -27.70 -19.50 0.31
CA GLN A 307 -27.31 -20.47 1.32
C GLN A 307 -26.76 -19.79 2.59
N LEU A 308 -26.00 -18.70 2.43
CA LEU A 308 -25.43 -17.93 3.55
C LEU A 308 -26.49 -17.16 4.35
N SER A 309 -27.69 -16.93 3.79
CA SER A 309 -28.78 -16.29 4.52
C SER A 309 -29.34 -17.16 5.66
N GLU A 310 -29.08 -18.47 5.60
CA GLU A 310 -29.39 -19.41 6.66
C GLU A 310 -28.13 -19.71 7.48
N THR A 311 -28.21 -19.64 8.81
CA THR A 311 -27.04 -19.86 9.70
C THR A 311 -26.48 -21.29 9.60
N ALA A 312 -27.32 -22.27 9.29
CA ALA A 312 -26.91 -23.64 9.01
C ALA A 312 -26.16 -23.76 7.67
N GLY A 313 -26.67 -23.12 6.62
CA GLY A 313 -26.04 -23.10 5.29
C GLY A 313 -24.69 -22.39 5.29
N LEU A 314 -24.53 -21.31 6.07
CA LEU A 314 -23.23 -20.65 6.26
C LEU A 314 -22.17 -21.60 6.84
N ARG A 315 -22.53 -22.45 7.79
CA ARG A 315 -21.59 -23.41 8.37
C ARG A 315 -21.14 -24.49 7.38
N GLU A 316 -22.05 -24.94 6.51
CA GLU A 316 -21.73 -25.89 5.45
C GLU A 316 -20.77 -25.29 4.43
N VAL A 317 -21.03 -24.06 3.98
CA VAL A 317 -20.16 -23.34 3.03
C VAL A 317 -18.77 -23.08 3.63
N LEU A 318 -18.66 -22.68 4.90
CA LEU A 318 -17.38 -22.51 5.57
C LEU A 318 -16.59 -23.83 5.67
N ARG A 319 -17.29 -24.95 5.84
CA ARG A 319 -16.68 -26.29 5.90
C ARG A 319 -16.14 -26.72 4.54
N GLU A 320 -16.90 -26.48 3.47
CA GLU A 320 -16.47 -26.75 2.09
C GLU A 320 -15.26 -25.89 1.71
N LEU A 321 -15.30 -24.59 1.99
CA LEU A 321 -14.17 -23.69 1.72
C LEU A 321 -12.91 -24.07 2.51
N ALA A 322 -13.06 -24.48 3.77
CA ALA A 322 -11.94 -24.98 4.57
C ALA A 322 -11.37 -26.30 4.04
N ALA A 323 -12.20 -27.16 3.45
CA ALA A 323 -11.76 -28.42 2.83
C ALA A 323 -11.00 -28.17 1.52
N GLU A 324 -11.40 -27.15 0.75
CA GLU A 324 -10.75 -26.76 -0.50
C GLU A 324 -9.56 -25.80 -0.30
N GLY A 325 -9.39 -25.26 0.91
CA GLY A 325 -8.33 -24.29 1.22
C GLY A 325 -8.51 -22.93 0.54
N LEU A 326 -9.74 -22.59 0.15
CA LEU A 326 -10.08 -21.35 -0.53
C LEU A 326 -10.48 -20.27 0.48
N GLU A 327 -9.97 -19.05 0.28
CA GLU A 327 -10.30 -17.91 1.15
C GLU A 327 -11.62 -17.25 0.75
N THR A 328 -12.11 -17.47 -0.47
CA THR A 328 -13.34 -16.89 -1.03
C THR A 328 -13.97 -17.79 -2.08
N VAL A 329 -15.26 -17.55 -2.35
CA VAL A 329 -16.02 -18.11 -3.49
C VAL A 329 -15.72 -17.37 -4.80
#